data_AF-A0A0Q4H8F4-F1
#
_entry.id   AF-A0A0Q4H8F4-F1
#
_cell.length_a   1.000
_cell.length_b   1.000
_cell.length_c   1.000
_cell.angle_alpha   90.00
_cell.angle_beta   90.00
_cell.angle_gamma   90.00
#
_symmetry.space_group_name_H-M   'P 1'
#
loop_
_entity.id
_entity.type
_entity.pdbx_description
1 polymer ?
#
loop_
_entity_poly.entity_id
_entity_poly.type
_entity_poly.pdbx_seq_one_letter_code
_entity_poly.pdbx_strand_id
1 'polypeptide(L)'
;MTTRIGSIVWGVRDVPQAIAFWTAVLGYVLREAPDDDWAVLVPKDGTGLQLAIAQVGSAPNGRRRHHLDLYASDLAGEVARILELGASRVDWRYEDDADYIVLADPDGNLFDVIQARVRLRP
;
A
#
# COMPACT_ATOMS: atom_id res chain seq x y z
N MET A 1 -10.06 -3.59 -28.92
CA MET A 1 -10.26 -2.90 -27.62
C MET A 1 -9.12 -3.31 -26.71
N THR A 2 -8.49 -2.37 -26.00
CA THR A 2 -7.37 -2.63 -25.09
C THR A 2 -7.85 -2.48 -23.65
N THR A 3 -7.65 -3.52 -22.84
CA THR A 3 -7.94 -3.51 -21.40
C THR A 3 -6.71 -3.05 -20.61
N ARG A 4 -6.92 -2.35 -19.49
CA ARG A 4 -5.86 -1.99 -18.52
C ARG A 4 -6.34 -2.20 -17.10
N ILE A 5 -5.40 -2.37 -16.17
CA ILE A 5 -5.70 -2.30 -14.73
C ILE A 5 -5.97 -0.83 -14.38
N GLY A 6 -7.13 -0.56 -13.79
CA GLY A 6 -7.53 0.79 -13.38
C GLY A 6 -7.22 1.09 -11.91
N SER A 7 -7.52 0.15 -11.02
CA SER A 7 -7.39 0.31 -9.58
C SER A 7 -7.12 -1.03 -8.89
N ILE A 8 -6.48 -0.96 -7.73
CA ILE A 8 -6.54 -2.02 -6.71
C ILE A 8 -7.56 -1.56 -5.66
N VAL A 9 -8.41 -2.48 -5.19
CA VAL A 9 -9.34 -2.21 -4.09
C VAL A 9 -8.77 -2.81 -2.82
N TRP A 10 -8.55 -1.98 -1.81
CA TRP A 10 -7.97 -2.32 -0.52
C TRP A 10 -9.07 -2.27 0.55
N GLY A 11 -9.42 -3.45 1.05
CA GLY A 11 -10.48 -3.60 2.05
C GLY A 11 -9.98 -3.23 3.44
N VAL A 12 -10.69 -2.34 4.13
CA VAL A 12 -10.36 -1.89 5.50
C VAL A 12 -11.60 -1.83 6.39
N ARG A 13 -11.43 -1.87 7.71
CA ARG A 13 -12.52 -1.66 8.66
C ARG A 13 -12.68 -0.19 9.07
N ASP A 14 -11.61 0.59 9.02
CA ASP A 14 -11.57 2.03 9.32
C ASP A 14 -11.14 2.83 8.09
N VAL A 15 -12.11 3.40 7.36
CA VAL A 15 -11.88 4.15 6.11
C VAL A 15 -11.12 5.46 6.36
N PRO A 16 -11.50 6.33 7.33
CA PRO A 16 -10.74 7.54 7.61
C PRO A 16 -9.27 7.29 7.98
N GLN A 17 -9.00 6.28 8.81
CA GLN A 17 -7.62 5.93 9.18
C GLN A 17 -6.83 5.43 7.97
N ALA A 18 -7.44 4.59 7.12
CA ALA A 18 -6.82 4.10 5.89
C ALA A 18 -6.53 5.22 4.89
N ILE A 19 -7.45 6.17 4.71
CA ILE A 19 -7.24 7.34 3.84
C ILE A 19 -6.01 8.12 4.32
N ALA A 20 -5.93 8.43 5.61
CA ALA A 20 -4.82 9.19 6.18
C ALA A 20 -3.48 8.47 5.98
N PHE A 21 -3.44 7.18 6.29
CA PHE A 21 -2.25 6.34 6.15
C PHE A 21 -1.79 6.23 4.69
N TRP A 22 -2.65 5.77 3.79
CA TRP A 22 -2.26 5.48 2.40
C TRP A 22 -1.95 6.75 1.59
N THR A 23 -2.61 7.87 1.91
CA THR A 23 -2.24 9.19 1.36
C THR A 23 -0.81 9.57 1.75
N ALA A 24 -0.45 9.41 3.02
CA ALA A 24 0.88 9.75 3.52
C ALA A 24 1.97 8.78 3.06
N VAL A 25 1.68 7.49 2.93
CA VAL A 25 2.63 6.48 2.42
C VAL A 25 2.92 6.72 0.95
N LEU A 26 1.90 6.85 0.10
CA LEU A 26 2.07 6.91 -1.35
C LEU A 26 2.30 8.33 -1.89
N GLY A 27 2.12 9.37 -1.06
CA GLY A 27 2.07 10.76 -1.54
C GLY A 27 0.87 11.01 -2.48
N TYR A 28 -0.18 10.21 -2.34
CA TYR A 28 -1.40 10.31 -3.13
C TYR A 28 -2.30 11.42 -2.62
N VAL A 29 -3.35 11.71 -3.37
CA VAL A 29 -4.44 12.62 -2.98
C VAL A 29 -5.79 11.93 -3.21
N LEU A 30 -6.82 12.38 -2.50
CA LEU A 30 -8.19 12.00 -2.79
C LEU A 30 -8.58 12.48 -4.19
N ARG A 31 -9.16 11.60 -4.99
CA ARG A 31 -9.70 11.94 -6.31
C ARG A 31 -10.90 12.87 -6.21
N GLU A 32 -11.73 12.64 -5.20
CA GLU A 32 -12.95 13.38 -4.87
C GLU A 32 -13.23 13.24 -3.36
N ALA A 33 -14.26 13.91 -2.85
CA ALA A 33 -14.65 13.75 -1.45
C ALA A 33 -14.97 12.27 -1.16
N PRO A 34 -14.48 11.69 -0.05
CA PRO A 34 -14.76 10.30 0.29
C PRO A 34 -16.20 10.14 0.79
N ASP A 35 -16.75 8.96 0.56
CA ASP A 35 -17.97 8.48 1.22
C ASP A 35 -17.61 7.77 2.54
N ASP A 36 -18.62 7.41 3.33
CA ASP A 36 -18.42 6.73 4.62
C ASP A 36 -17.75 5.34 4.44
N ASP A 37 -18.01 4.66 3.33
CA ASP A 37 -17.55 3.30 3.04
C ASP A 37 -16.58 3.19 1.85
N TRP A 38 -16.27 4.30 1.18
CA TRP A 38 -15.50 4.29 -0.06
C TRP A 38 -14.66 5.55 -0.28
N ALA A 39 -13.43 5.35 -0.76
CA ALA A 39 -12.59 6.45 -1.23
C ALA A 39 -11.68 6.00 -2.37
N VAL A 40 -11.25 6.94 -3.22
CA VAL A 40 -10.25 6.67 -4.26
C VAL A 40 -9.07 7.61 -4.11
N LEU A 41 -7.89 7.03 -3.93
CA LEU A 41 -6.61 7.72 -3.88
C LEU A 41 -5.91 7.62 -5.23
N VAL A 42 -5.35 8.74 -5.68
CA VAL A 42 -4.66 8.86 -6.97
C VAL A 42 -3.30 9.54 -6.80
N PRO A 43 -2.32 9.25 -7.69
CA PRO A 43 -1.06 9.99 -7.73
C PRO A 43 -1.32 11.49 -7.87
N LYS A 44 -0.60 12.30 -7.09
CA LYS A 44 -0.74 13.76 -7.11
C LYS A 44 -0.38 14.39 -8.47
N ASP A 45 0.51 13.75 -9.22
CA ASP A 45 0.92 14.15 -10.57
C ASP A 45 0.05 13.54 -11.68
N GLY A 46 -0.98 12.77 -11.31
CA GLY A 46 -2.05 12.27 -12.19
C GLY A 46 -1.75 10.97 -12.94
N THR A 47 -0.50 10.49 -12.98
CA THR A 47 -0.15 9.27 -13.73
C THR A 47 0.20 8.13 -12.80
N GLY A 48 -0.58 7.05 -12.83
CA GLY A 48 -0.29 5.84 -12.06
C GLY A 48 -1.54 5.03 -11.71
N LEU A 49 -1.35 4.01 -10.88
CA LEU A 49 -2.42 3.12 -10.44
C LEU A 49 -3.22 3.74 -9.31
N GLN A 50 -4.54 3.62 -9.35
CA GLN A 50 -5.41 4.10 -8.28
C GLN A 50 -5.46 3.08 -7.14
N LEU A 51 -5.50 3.56 -5.90
CA LEU A 51 -5.81 2.74 -4.74
C LEU A 51 -7.20 3.14 -4.25
N ALA A 52 -8.18 2.26 -4.43
CA ALA A 52 -9.50 2.42 -3.85
C ALA A 52 -9.52 1.82 -2.44
N ILE A 53 -10.04 2.55 -1.47
CA ILE A 53 -10.26 2.12 -0.10
C ILE A 53 -11.74 1.75 0.02
N ALA A 54 -12.03 0.56 0.50
CA ALA A 54 -13.40 0.06 0.63
C ALA A 54 -13.64 -0.50 2.03
N GLN A 55 -14.75 -0.13 2.66
CA GLN A 55 -15.11 -0.70 3.95
C GLN A 55 -15.46 -2.19 3.81
N VAL A 56 -14.89 -3.03 4.67
CA VAL A 56 -15.22 -4.45 4.79
C VAL A 56 -15.44 -4.83 6.24
N GLY A 57 -16.31 -5.82 6.49
CA GLY A 57 -16.56 -6.33 7.85
C GLY A 57 -15.59 -7.41 8.32
N SER A 58 -14.86 -8.04 7.40
CA SER A 58 -13.91 -9.11 7.72
C SER A 58 -12.59 -8.55 8.22
N ALA A 59 -12.06 -9.10 9.31
CA ALA A 59 -10.67 -8.86 9.69
C ALA A 59 -9.71 -9.45 8.63
N PRO A 60 -8.48 -8.90 8.51
CA PRO A 60 -7.43 -9.51 7.72
C PRO A 60 -7.25 -10.97 8.15
N ASN A 61 -7.46 -11.90 7.22
CA ASN A 61 -7.12 -13.29 7.46
C ASN A 61 -5.69 -13.48 6.94
N GLY A 62 -4.79 -14.05 7.75
CA GLY A 62 -3.37 -14.22 7.40
C GLY A 62 -3.07 -15.06 6.16
N ARG A 63 -4.08 -15.45 5.38
CA ARG A 63 -3.97 -16.14 4.09
C ARG A 63 -4.09 -15.13 2.96
N ARG A 64 -2.98 -14.52 2.58
CA ARG A 64 -2.93 -13.62 1.41
C ARG A 64 -3.15 -14.42 0.12
N ARG A 65 -3.98 -13.89 -0.78
CA ARG A 65 -4.03 -14.32 -2.18
C ARG A 65 -3.35 -13.33 -3.14
N HIS A 66 -3.13 -12.10 -2.67
CA HIS A 66 -2.59 -10.99 -3.44
C HIS A 66 -1.66 -10.16 -2.56
N HIS A 67 -0.70 -9.48 -3.18
CA HIS A 67 0.28 -8.60 -2.55
C HIS A 67 0.21 -7.21 -3.20
N LEU A 68 0.47 -6.19 -2.39
CA LEU A 68 0.68 -4.81 -2.84
C LEU A 68 2.15 -4.48 -2.59
N ASP A 69 2.88 -4.26 -3.68
CA ASP A 69 4.32 -4.07 -3.65
C ASP A 69 4.67 -2.59 -3.86
N LEU A 70 5.35 -2.00 -2.89
CA LEU A 70 5.82 -0.61 -2.92
C LEU A 70 7.32 -0.60 -3.15
N TYR A 71 7.77 -0.02 -4.25
CA TYR A 71 9.19 0.03 -4.58
C TYR A 71 9.83 1.31 -4.05
N ALA A 72 10.87 1.15 -3.23
CA ALA A 72 11.60 2.26 -2.58
C ALA A 72 13.07 2.26 -3.00
N SER A 73 13.64 3.44 -3.27
CA SER A 73 15.08 3.56 -3.54
C SER A 73 15.95 3.38 -2.31
N ASP A 74 15.42 3.69 -1.12
CA ASP A 74 16.02 3.45 0.19
C ASP A 74 15.04 2.61 1.03
N LEU A 75 15.22 1.29 1.02
CA LEU A 75 14.35 0.38 1.73
C LEU A 75 14.32 0.66 3.25
N ALA A 76 15.49 0.89 3.86
CA ALA A 76 15.58 1.05 5.30
C ALA A 76 14.92 2.37 5.77
N GLY A 77 15.22 3.48 5.07
CA GLY A 77 14.62 4.77 5.35
C GLY A 77 13.10 4.76 5.13
N GLU A 78 12.64 4.12 4.05
CA GLU A 78 11.21 4.07 3.75
C GLU A 78 10.44 3.21 4.76
N VAL A 79 10.98 2.06 5.16
CA VAL A 79 10.38 1.25 6.22
C VAL A 79 10.30 2.04 7.53
N ALA A 80 11.35 2.78 7.91
CA ALA A 80 11.32 3.60 9.12
C ALA A 80 10.22 4.67 9.06
N ARG A 81 10.11 5.39 7.93
CA ARG A 81 9.07 6.40 7.70
C ARG A 81 7.66 5.81 7.78
N ILE A 82 7.42 4.67 7.13
CA ILE A 82 6.11 4.02 7.09
C ILE A 82 5.70 3.50 8.48
N LEU A 83 6.66 3.03 9.29
CA LEU A 83 6.40 2.67 10.69
C LEU A 83 5.98 3.88 11.54
N GLU A 84 6.61 5.05 11.35
CA GLU A 84 6.20 6.30 12.02
C GLU A 84 4.79 6.75 11.63
N LEU A 85 4.33 6.41 10.43
CA LEU A 85 2.97 6.69 9.96
C LEU A 85 1.90 5.74 10.51
N GLY A 86 2.30 4.72 11.29
CA GLY A 86 1.37 3.82 11.98
C GLY A 86 1.31 2.40 11.42
N ALA A 87 2.19 2.05 10.48
CA ALA A 87 2.37 0.65 10.12
C ALA A 87 3.03 -0.15 11.26
N SER A 88 2.95 -1.47 11.19
CA SER A 88 3.63 -2.37 12.12
C SER A 88 4.50 -3.39 11.41
N ARG A 89 5.58 -3.82 12.08
CA ARG A 89 6.35 -4.99 11.64
C ARG A 89 5.55 -6.26 11.90
N VAL A 90 5.75 -7.22 11.00
CA VAL A 90 5.10 -8.52 11.04
C VAL A 90 6.18 -9.57 11.24
N ASP A 91 5.91 -10.56 12.08
CA ASP A 91 6.76 -11.75 12.14
C ASP A 91 6.63 -12.50 10.83
N TRP A 92 7.70 -12.47 10.03
CA TRP A 92 7.71 -12.99 8.68
C TRP A 92 8.97 -13.82 8.45
N ARG A 93 8.78 -14.98 7.82
CA ARG A 93 9.87 -15.85 7.42
C ARG A 93 10.34 -15.45 6.03
N TYR A 94 11.48 -14.78 5.98
CA TYR A 94 12.12 -14.35 4.73
C TYR A 94 12.97 -15.46 4.12
N GLU A 95 13.07 -15.45 2.80
CA GLU A 95 14.13 -16.14 2.06
C GLU A 95 15.50 -15.48 2.31
N ASP A 96 16.60 -16.22 2.11
CA ASP A 96 17.96 -15.75 2.40
C ASP A 96 18.35 -14.50 1.58
N ASP A 97 17.73 -14.30 0.42
CA ASP A 97 18.00 -13.22 -0.53
C ASP A 97 16.82 -12.24 -0.71
N ALA A 98 15.88 -12.22 0.24
CA ALA A 98 14.73 -11.32 0.20
C ALA A 98 15.17 -9.84 0.12
N ASP A 99 14.69 -9.13 -0.91
CA ASP A 99 14.90 -7.70 -1.10
C ASP A 99 13.66 -6.85 -0.72
N TYR A 100 12.81 -7.41 0.14
CA TYR A 100 11.57 -6.82 0.60
C TYR A 100 11.38 -6.95 2.11
N ILE A 101 10.61 -6.04 2.69
CA ILE A 101 10.15 -6.08 4.08
C ILE A 101 8.62 -6.08 4.07
N VAL A 102 8.05 -7.03 4.82
CA VAL A 102 6.60 -7.11 5.03
C VAL A 102 6.19 -6.22 6.19
N LEU A 103 5.21 -5.35 5.95
CA LEU A 103 4.56 -4.52 6.95
C LEU A 103 3.06 -4.77 6.98
N ALA A 104 2.41 -4.37 8.07
CA ALA A 104 0.96 -4.27 8.15
C ALA A 104 0.54 -2.80 8.25
N ASP A 105 -0.50 -2.41 7.51
CA ASP A 105 -1.15 -1.12 7.69
C ASP A 105 -1.89 -1.07 9.05
N PRO A 106 -2.44 0.09 9.45
CA PRO A 106 -3.13 0.21 10.74
C PRO A 106 -4.32 -0.74 10.94
N ASP A 107 -4.93 -1.23 9.85
CA ASP A 107 -6.03 -2.19 9.92
C ASP A 107 -5.54 -3.65 9.96
N GLY A 108 -4.23 -3.87 9.79
CA GLY A 108 -3.58 -5.18 9.78
C GLY A 108 -3.44 -5.79 8.38
N ASN A 109 -3.75 -5.04 7.33
CA ASN A 109 -3.54 -5.52 5.97
C ASN A 109 -2.07 -5.50 5.62
N LEU A 110 -1.60 -6.61 5.05
CA LEU A 110 -0.19 -6.81 4.83
C LEU A 110 0.23 -6.38 3.42
N PHE A 111 1.32 -5.61 3.33
CA PHE A 111 1.91 -5.13 2.07
C PHE A 111 3.43 -5.18 2.17
N ASP A 112 4.10 -5.06 1.02
CA ASP A 112 5.52 -5.32 0.89
C ASP A 112 6.23 -4.04 0.46
N VAL A 113 7.34 -3.69 1.11
CA VAL A 113 8.24 -2.61 0.68
C VAL A 113 9.48 -3.25 0.07
N ILE A 114 9.76 -2.98 -1.19
CA ILE A 114 10.79 -3.66 -1.99
C ILE A 114 11.89 -2.67 -2.36
N GLN A 115 13.15 -3.10 -2.26
CA GLN A 115 14.27 -2.32 -2.76
C GLN A 115 14.18 -2.18 -4.29
N ALA A 116 13.95 -0.96 -4.76
CA ALA A 116 13.99 -0.65 -6.18
C ALA A 116 15.40 -0.87 -6.72
N ARG A 117 15.54 -1.84 -7.63
CA ARG A 117 16.77 -1.99 -8.40
C ARG A 117 16.77 -0.91 -9.47
N VAL A 118 17.75 -0.01 -9.41
CA VAL A 118 17.99 0.97 -10.49
C VAL A 118 18.23 0.17 -11.77
N ARG A 119 17.29 0.27 -12.72
CA ARG A 119 17.54 -0.20 -14.08
C ARG A 119 18.51 0.82 -14.69
N LEU A 120 19.81 0.53 -14.63
CA LEU A 120 20.78 1.20 -15.49
C LEU A 120 20.27 0.99 -16.93
N ARG A 121 19.76 2.05 -17.56
CA ARG A 121 19.47 1.98 -18.99
C ARG A 121 20.82 1.82 -19.70
N PRO A 122 20.99 0.84 -20.61
CA PRO A 122 22.12 0.86 -21.53
C PRO A 122 22.07 2.12 -22.41
#